data_AF-A0A6M2AFN8-F1
#
_entry.id   AF-A0A6M2AFN8-F1
#
_cell.length_a   1.000
_cell.length_b   1.000
_cell.length_c   1.000
_cell.angle_alpha   90.00
_cell.angle_beta   90.00
_cell.angle_gamma   90.00
#
_symmetry.space_group_name_H-M   'P 1'
#
loop_
_entity.id
_entity.type
_entity.pdbx_description
1 polymer ?
#
loop_
_entity_poly.entity_id
_entity_poly.type
_entity_poly.pdbx_seq_one_letter_code
_entity_poly.pdbx_strand_id
1 'polypeptide(L)'
;MKTHNKSFILSAGLAIFSMLFGAGNVIYPLVAGALSQDKYIFTTLGFLISSVVFGFLGTLSIMLFEGDFSKFFAKLGKMPGFILTLFIMCLIGPFGAMPRIVCVAYGSITNIFPQTHLIYFSIGTCLLTFFFCIKRKRILDVLGYVLTPILLVSLLSIIIVGLFKTSHLPTSDYTYSKAISTGFNQGNQTMDLFGALCFSSMVYNIFKARISLKENENKKILSYAITSAFIGLILLAIIYRCFIKLIAFYGSS
;
A
#
# COMPACT_ATOMS: atom_id res chain seq x y z
N MET A 1 11.11 -9.81 29.19
CA MET A 1 11.48 -8.66 28.32
C MET A 1 11.54 -8.98 26.81
N LYS A 2 12.22 -10.03 26.32
CA LYS A 2 12.36 -10.29 24.85
C LYS A 2 11.03 -10.45 24.07
N THR A 3 9.94 -10.83 24.72
CA THR A 3 8.62 -11.06 24.09
C THR A 3 7.92 -9.77 23.65
N HIS A 4 8.01 -8.68 24.42
CA HIS A 4 7.35 -7.40 24.09
C HIS A 4 7.85 -6.81 22.76
N ASN A 5 9.15 -6.87 22.49
CA ASN A 5 9.72 -6.32 21.26
C ASN A 5 9.26 -7.09 20.01
N LYS A 6 9.16 -8.43 20.08
CA LYS A 6 8.69 -9.24 18.93
C LYS A 6 7.22 -8.96 18.59
N SER A 7 6.35 -8.90 19.61
CA SER A 7 4.94 -8.56 19.42
C SER A 7 4.79 -7.15 18.82
N PHE A 8 5.55 -6.17 19.31
CA PHE A 8 5.55 -4.82 18.78
C PHE A 8 6.03 -4.73 17.32
N ILE A 9 7.12 -5.41 16.96
CA ILE A 9 7.62 -5.48 15.57
C ILE A 9 6.57 -6.10 14.62
N LEU A 10 5.88 -7.16 15.06
CA LEU A 10 4.81 -7.79 14.27
C LEU A 10 3.61 -6.85 14.10
N SER A 11 3.11 -6.23 15.19
CA SER A 11 2.01 -5.27 15.13
C SER A 11 2.35 -4.05 14.26
N ALA A 12 3.59 -3.58 14.32
CA ALA A 12 4.06 -2.48 13.49
C ALA A 12 4.18 -2.89 12.01
N GLY A 13 4.64 -4.10 11.71
CA GLY A 13 4.68 -4.62 10.33
C GLY A 13 3.28 -4.78 9.73
N LEU A 14 2.31 -5.23 10.53
CA LEU A 14 0.89 -5.28 10.16
C LEU A 14 0.31 -3.87 9.91
N ALA A 15 0.64 -2.89 10.76
CA ALA A 15 0.24 -1.50 10.56
C ALA A 15 0.87 -0.88 9.29
N ILE A 16 2.15 -1.14 9.02
CA ILE A 16 2.84 -0.71 7.79
C ILE A 16 2.17 -1.33 6.56
N PHE A 17 1.86 -2.64 6.61
CA PHE A 17 1.07 -3.30 5.57
C PHE A 17 -0.27 -2.59 5.35
N SER A 18 -1.06 -2.31 6.40
CA SER A 18 -2.36 -1.63 6.24
C SER A 18 -2.26 -0.16 5.82
N MET A 19 -1.13 0.51 6.07
CA MET A 19 -0.89 1.88 5.57
C MET A 19 -0.51 1.88 4.09
N LEU A 20 0.21 0.86 3.62
CA LEU A 20 0.53 0.68 2.21
C LEU A 20 -0.68 0.14 1.43
N PHE A 21 -1.36 -0.88 1.92
CA PHE A 21 -2.42 -1.59 1.21
C PHE A 21 -3.75 -0.81 1.18
N GLY A 22 -3.86 0.15 0.25
CA GLY A 22 -5.08 0.94 -0.01
C GLY A 22 -5.95 0.41 -1.16
N ALA A 23 -6.94 1.21 -1.58
CA ALA A 23 -7.91 0.81 -2.60
C ALA A 23 -7.28 0.49 -3.98
N GLY A 24 -6.22 1.21 -4.37
CA GLY A 24 -5.46 0.91 -5.59
C GLY A 24 -4.79 -0.47 -5.57
N ASN A 25 -4.50 -0.98 -4.37
CA ASN A 25 -3.78 -2.24 -4.13
C ASN A 25 -4.71 -3.44 -4.07
N VAL A 26 -6.02 -3.20 -4.04
CA VAL A 26 -7.02 -4.18 -4.44
C VAL A 26 -7.17 -4.19 -5.96
N ILE A 27 -7.35 -3.03 -6.59
CA ILE A 27 -7.71 -2.95 -8.01
C ILE A 27 -6.59 -3.39 -8.96
N TYR A 28 -5.36 -2.92 -8.78
CA TYR A 28 -4.32 -3.16 -9.79
C TYR A 28 -3.82 -4.59 -9.89
N PRO A 29 -3.66 -5.35 -8.79
CA PRO A 29 -3.45 -6.79 -8.87
C PRO A 29 -4.59 -7.49 -9.64
N LEU A 30 -5.85 -7.04 -9.45
CA LEU A 30 -7.01 -7.59 -10.16
C LEU A 30 -6.96 -7.27 -11.67
N VAL A 31 -6.71 -6.02 -12.05
CA VAL A 31 -6.56 -5.61 -13.46
C VAL A 31 -5.37 -6.32 -14.12
N ALA A 32 -4.23 -6.40 -13.45
CA ALA A 32 -3.02 -7.01 -13.98
C ALA A 32 -3.19 -8.52 -14.26
N GLY A 33 -3.84 -9.26 -13.36
CA GLY A 33 -4.12 -10.68 -13.59
C GLY A 33 -5.18 -10.91 -14.68
N ALA A 34 -6.24 -10.10 -14.74
CA ALA A 34 -7.28 -10.21 -15.76
C ALA A 34 -6.73 -10.03 -17.18
N LEU A 35 -5.79 -9.10 -17.35
CA LEU A 35 -5.11 -8.84 -18.63
C LEU A 35 -4.12 -9.94 -19.05
N SER A 36 -3.55 -10.68 -18.09
CA SER A 36 -2.41 -11.56 -18.36
C SER A 36 -2.69 -13.06 -18.29
N GLN A 37 -3.78 -13.48 -17.64
CA GLN A 37 -4.34 -14.83 -17.71
C GLN A 37 -3.26 -15.94 -17.55
N ASP A 38 -3.04 -16.83 -18.52
CA ASP A 38 -1.98 -17.86 -18.48
C ASP A 38 -0.57 -17.35 -18.13
N LYS A 39 -0.25 -16.09 -18.47
CA LYS A 39 1.06 -15.45 -18.24
C LYS A 39 1.14 -14.68 -16.91
N TYR A 40 0.17 -14.83 -16.01
CA TYR A 40 0.08 -14.11 -14.73
C TYR A 40 1.34 -14.16 -13.86
N ILE A 41 2.15 -15.22 -13.95
CA ILE A 41 3.41 -15.36 -13.21
C ILE A 41 4.40 -14.25 -13.60
N PHE A 42 4.54 -13.99 -14.90
CA PHE A 42 5.45 -12.97 -15.43
C PHE A 42 4.97 -11.55 -15.09
N THR A 43 3.66 -11.33 -15.16
CA THR A 43 3.02 -10.09 -14.70
C THR A 43 3.21 -9.88 -13.21
N THR A 44 3.10 -10.94 -12.39
CA THR A 44 3.35 -10.87 -10.95
C THR A 44 4.79 -10.41 -10.68
N LEU A 45 5.78 -10.94 -11.40
CA LEU A 45 7.17 -10.52 -11.25
C LEU A 45 7.37 -9.03 -11.56
N GLY A 46 6.85 -8.54 -12.69
CA GLY A 46 6.90 -7.11 -13.03
C GLY A 46 6.21 -6.22 -11.98
N PHE A 47 5.06 -6.66 -11.49
CA PHE A 47 4.28 -5.96 -10.47
C PHE A 47 5.04 -5.86 -9.13
N LEU A 48 5.62 -6.97 -8.66
CA LEU A 48 6.37 -7.00 -7.41
C LEU A 48 7.64 -6.13 -7.46
N ILE A 49 8.34 -6.10 -8.60
CA ILE A 49 9.50 -5.21 -8.80
C ILE A 49 9.07 -3.75 -8.66
N SER A 50 8.00 -3.35 -9.34
CA SER A 50 7.52 -1.97 -9.32
C SER A 50 6.95 -1.55 -7.95
N SER A 51 5.93 -2.24 -7.42
CA SER A 51 5.24 -1.79 -6.20
C SER A 51 6.04 -2.10 -4.93
N VAL A 52 6.56 -3.33 -4.81
CA VAL A 52 7.12 -3.84 -3.55
C VAL A 52 8.61 -3.51 -3.44
N VAL A 53 9.41 -3.80 -4.46
CA VAL A 53 10.88 -3.57 -4.38
C VAL A 53 11.20 -2.09 -4.36
N PHE A 54 10.62 -1.27 -5.25
CA PHE A 54 10.86 0.18 -5.22
C PHE A 54 10.24 0.84 -3.98
N GLY A 55 9.04 0.42 -3.56
CA GLY A 55 8.44 0.87 -2.29
C GLY A 55 9.34 0.58 -1.07
N PHE A 56 9.99 -0.59 -1.03
CA PHE A 56 10.98 -0.93 -0.01
C PHE A 56 12.22 -0.04 -0.07
N LEU A 57 12.79 0.18 -1.26
CA LEU A 57 13.96 1.04 -1.43
C LEU A 57 13.68 2.49 -1.03
N GLY A 58 12.49 3.02 -1.36
CA GLY A 58 12.03 4.32 -0.86
C GLY A 58 11.89 4.33 0.67
N THR A 59 11.32 3.26 1.24
CA THR A 59 11.18 3.09 2.69
C THR A 59 12.51 3.12 3.41
N LEU A 60 13.45 2.28 2.98
CA LEU A 60 14.82 2.25 3.49
C LEU A 60 15.49 3.62 3.39
N SER A 61 15.38 4.28 2.23
CA SER A 61 16.00 5.58 1.99
C SER A 61 15.57 6.63 3.01
N ILE A 62 14.28 6.74 3.31
CA ILE A 62 13.76 7.69 4.30
C ILE A 62 14.12 7.27 5.74
N MET A 63 14.12 5.97 6.05
CA MET A 63 14.54 5.47 7.37
C MET A 63 16.02 5.74 7.65
N LEU A 64 16.90 5.65 6.65
CA LEU A 64 18.33 5.98 6.78
C LEU A 64 18.56 7.48 7.07
N PHE A 65 17.64 8.36 6.70
CA PHE A 65 17.66 9.79 6.99
C PHE A 65 16.90 10.14 8.29
N GLU A 66 16.79 9.19 9.22
CA GLU A 66 16.05 9.33 10.49
C GLU A 66 14.59 9.77 10.32
N GLY A 67 13.95 9.33 9.23
CA GLY A 67 12.57 9.72 8.91
C GLY A 67 12.41 11.18 8.44
N ASP A 68 13.50 11.92 8.21
CA ASP A 68 13.44 13.31 7.78
C ASP A 68 13.31 13.41 6.25
N PHE A 69 12.05 13.46 5.79
CA PHE A 69 11.69 13.58 4.38
C PHE A 69 12.31 14.82 3.72
N SER A 70 12.35 15.95 4.42
CA SER A 70 12.90 17.21 3.92
C SER A 70 14.42 17.13 3.75
N LYS A 71 15.15 16.53 4.70
CA LYS A 71 16.61 16.31 4.56
C LYS A 71 16.96 15.36 3.42
N PHE A 72 16.15 14.32 3.19
CA PHE A 72 16.35 13.40 2.06
C PHE A 72 16.30 14.15 0.71
N PHE A 73 15.22 14.90 0.45
CA PHE A 73 15.09 15.64 -0.81
C PHE A 73 16.03 16.85 -0.92
N ALA A 74 16.41 17.48 0.20
CA ALA A 74 17.39 18.57 0.20
C ALA A 74 18.78 18.14 -0.34
N LYS A 75 19.09 16.84 -0.39
CA LYS A 75 20.33 16.31 -0.97
C LYS A 75 20.42 16.50 -2.50
N LEU A 76 19.29 16.72 -3.18
CA LEU A 76 19.25 17.16 -4.59
C LEU A 76 19.49 18.67 -4.76
N GLY A 77 19.53 19.43 -3.65
CA GLY A 77 19.56 20.89 -3.63
C GLY A 77 18.25 21.49 -3.10
N LYS A 78 18.30 22.68 -2.48
CA LYS A 78 17.15 23.30 -1.80
C LYS A 78 15.94 23.51 -2.73
N MET A 79 16.13 24.13 -3.89
CA MET A 79 15.06 24.37 -4.87
C MET A 79 14.51 23.08 -5.51
N PRO A 80 15.32 22.21 -6.16
CA PRO A 80 14.79 20.99 -6.77
C PRO A 80 14.17 20.03 -5.74
N GLY A 81 14.75 19.92 -4.54
CA GLY A 81 14.20 19.11 -3.45
C GLY A 81 12.84 19.62 -2.96
N PHE A 82 12.66 20.94 -2.84
CA PHE A 82 11.38 21.55 -2.49
C PHE A 82 10.33 21.32 -3.58
N ILE A 83 10.67 21.58 -4.84
CA ILE A 83 9.76 21.39 -5.99
C ILE A 83 9.30 19.92 -6.07
N LEU A 84 10.24 18.96 -5.98
CA LEU A 84 9.93 17.54 -6.02
C LEU A 84 9.07 17.09 -4.82
N THR A 85 9.36 17.59 -3.62
CA THR A 85 8.54 17.36 -2.42
C THR A 85 7.11 17.86 -2.62
N LEU A 86 6.94 19.07 -3.16
CA LEU A 86 5.64 19.67 -3.44
C LEU A 86 4.86 18.83 -4.47
N PHE A 87 5.49 18.42 -5.57
CA PHE A 87 4.86 17.54 -6.56
C PHE A 87 4.41 16.21 -5.96
N ILE A 88 5.25 15.53 -5.16
CA ILE A 88 4.88 14.26 -4.51
C ILE A 88 3.69 14.46 -3.57
N MET A 89 3.69 15.51 -2.74
CA MET A 89 2.56 15.81 -1.83
C MET A 89 1.28 16.15 -2.59
N CYS A 90 1.37 16.89 -3.70
CA CYS A 90 0.26 17.19 -4.60
C CYS A 90 -0.32 15.94 -5.28
N LEU A 91 0.53 14.99 -5.68
CA LEU A 91 0.12 13.72 -6.30
C LEU A 91 -0.53 12.76 -5.30
N ILE A 92 -0.01 12.65 -4.08
CA ILE A 92 -0.60 11.79 -3.04
C ILE A 92 -1.90 12.40 -2.50
N GLY A 93 -1.91 13.69 -2.23
CA GLY A 93 -3.07 14.41 -1.70
C GLY A 93 -4.09 14.76 -2.79
N PRO A 94 -4.17 16.04 -3.21
CA PRO A 94 -5.31 16.56 -3.95
C PRO A 94 -5.52 16.02 -5.37
N PHE A 95 -4.48 15.61 -6.11
CA PHE A 95 -4.61 15.39 -7.56
C PHE A 95 -4.52 13.92 -8.04
N GLY A 96 -3.96 13.01 -7.24
CA GLY A 96 -3.78 11.61 -7.63
C GLY A 96 -4.51 10.63 -6.73
N ALA A 97 -3.91 10.27 -5.59
CA ALA A 97 -4.40 9.13 -4.81
C ALA A 97 -5.74 9.39 -4.11
N MET A 98 -5.96 10.56 -3.47
CA MET A 98 -7.21 10.80 -2.73
C MET A 98 -8.47 10.83 -3.62
N PRO A 99 -8.54 11.62 -4.73
CA PRO A 99 -9.73 11.62 -5.59
C PRO A 99 -10.05 10.23 -6.12
N ARG A 100 -9.01 9.45 -6.42
CA ARG A 100 -9.16 8.10 -6.93
C ARG A 100 -9.68 7.10 -5.89
N ILE A 101 -9.22 7.17 -4.64
CA ILE A 101 -9.77 6.35 -3.55
C ILE A 101 -11.27 6.62 -3.37
N VAL A 102 -11.69 7.90 -3.48
CA VAL A 102 -13.11 8.28 -3.43
C VAL A 102 -13.90 7.71 -4.62
N CYS A 103 -13.39 7.82 -5.85
CA CYS A 103 -14.05 7.21 -7.02
C CYS A 103 -14.17 5.68 -6.93
N VAL A 104 -13.20 5.01 -6.30
CA VAL A 104 -13.25 3.56 -6.08
C VAL A 104 -14.30 3.19 -5.04
N ALA A 105 -14.34 3.91 -3.90
CA ALA A 105 -15.36 3.72 -2.88
C ALA A 105 -16.78 3.99 -3.43
N TYR A 106 -16.92 5.00 -4.29
CA TYR A 106 -18.15 5.29 -5.02
C TYR A 106 -18.56 4.11 -5.90
N GLY A 107 -17.65 3.61 -6.75
CA GLY A 107 -17.92 2.46 -7.62
C GLY A 107 -18.30 1.19 -6.86
N SER A 108 -17.78 0.98 -5.64
CA SER A 108 -18.23 -0.12 -4.77
C SER A 108 -19.65 0.10 -4.24
N ILE A 109 -20.03 1.34 -3.92
CA ILE A 109 -21.34 1.69 -3.36
C ILE A 109 -22.42 1.78 -4.43
N THR A 110 -22.13 2.24 -5.66
CA THR A 110 -23.10 2.28 -6.76
C THR A 110 -23.56 0.89 -7.18
N ASN A 111 -22.73 -0.14 -7.01
CA ASN A 111 -23.12 -1.54 -7.24
C ASN A 111 -24.18 -2.04 -6.24
N ILE A 112 -24.33 -1.39 -5.08
CA ILE A 112 -25.34 -1.71 -4.05
C ILE A 112 -26.51 -0.70 -4.12
N PHE A 113 -26.20 0.57 -4.34
CA PHE A 113 -27.13 1.70 -4.36
C PHE A 113 -26.97 2.52 -5.66
N PRO A 114 -27.57 2.07 -6.78
CA PRO A 114 -27.32 2.63 -8.12
C PRO A 114 -27.81 4.07 -8.33
N GLN A 115 -28.63 4.61 -7.43
CA GLN A 115 -29.14 5.98 -7.49
C GLN A 115 -28.23 7.02 -6.81
N THR A 116 -27.06 6.63 -6.30
CA THR A 116 -26.11 7.56 -5.67
C THR A 116 -25.39 8.41 -6.71
N HIS A 117 -25.17 9.70 -6.42
CA HIS A 117 -24.51 10.64 -7.33
C HIS A 117 -23.09 10.98 -6.84
N LEU A 118 -22.10 10.90 -7.74
CA LEU A 118 -20.67 11.01 -7.42
C LEU A 118 -20.32 12.28 -6.61
N ILE A 119 -20.91 13.42 -6.94
CA ILE A 119 -20.61 14.70 -6.26
C ILE A 119 -21.00 14.65 -4.77
N TYR A 120 -22.24 14.26 -4.46
CA TYR A 120 -22.71 14.19 -3.06
C TYR A 120 -21.95 13.13 -2.26
N PHE A 121 -21.64 11.99 -2.89
CA PHE A 121 -20.83 10.95 -2.28
C PHE A 121 -19.40 11.43 -1.97
N SER A 122 -18.78 12.15 -2.90
CA SER A 122 -17.40 12.66 -2.75
C SER A 122 -17.31 13.72 -1.67
N ILE A 123 -18.28 14.65 -1.61
CA ILE A 123 -18.37 15.66 -0.55
C ILE A 123 -18.59 14.98 0.81
N GLY A 124 -19.53 14.04 0.90
CA GLY A 124 -19.84 13.31 2.14
C GLY A 124 -18.65 12.52 2.68
N THR A 125 -17.95 11.77 1.82
CA THR A 125 -16.77 10.99 2.22
C THR A 125 -15.57 11.87 2.57
N CYS A 126 -15.36 12.99 1.87
CA CYS A 126 -14.32 13.96 2.21
C CYS A 126 -14.57 14.61 3.57
N LEU A 127 -15.80 15.08 3.84
CA LEU A 127 -16.19 15.64 5.14
C LEU A 127 -16.06 14.62 6.27
N LEU A 128 -16.52 13.38 6.07
CA LEU A 128 -16.38 12.30 7.05
C LEU A 128 -14.90 12.05 7.38
N THR A 129 -14.06 11.94 6.35
CA THR A 129 -12.61 11.75 6.50
C THR A 129 -11.97 12.92 7.26
N PHE A 130 -12.37 14.16 6.97
CA PHE A 130 -11.92 15.36 7.67
C PHE A 130 -12.26 15.31 9.18
N PHE A 131 -13.50 14.93 9.53
CA PHE A 131 -13.89 14.78 10.95
C PHE A 131 -13.07 13.71 11.69
N PHE A 132 -12.74 12.59 11.03
CA PHE A 132 -11.84 11.58 11.63
C PHE A 132 -10.40 12.10 11.77
N CYS A 133 -9.88 12.80 10.75
CA CYS A 133 -8.53 13.35 10.75
C CYS A 133 -8.27 14.41 11.85
N ILE A 134 -9.29 15.18 12.24
CA ILE A 134 -9.19 16.13 13.37
C ILE A 134 -8.71 15.45 14.66
N LYS A 135 -9.10 14.19 14.92
CA LYS A 135 -8.69 13.43 16.12
C LYS A 135 -7.37 12.65 15.91
N ARG A 136 -6.32 13.39 15.52
CA ARG A 136 -4.97 12.89 15.17
C ARG A 136 -4.38 11.85 16.13
N LYS A 137 -4.68 11.92 17.43
CA LYS A 137 -4.14 11.01 18.47
C LYS A 137 -4.56 9.53 18.35
N ARG A 138 -5.62 9.18 17.61
CA ARG A 138 -6.12 7.78 17.51
C ARG A 138 -6.03 7.16 16.11
N ILE A 139 -5.56 7.89 15.10
CA ILE A 139 -5.55 7.43 13.69
C ILE A 139 -4.78 6.10 13.53
N LEU A 140 -3.63 5.97 14.19
CA LEU A 140 -2.79 4.77 14.12
C LEU A 140 -3.40 3.57 14.85
N ASP A 141 -4.01 3.80 16.01
CA ASP A 141 -4.68 2.73 16.76
C ASP A 141 -5.90 2.21 15.99
N VAL A 142 -6.65 3.11 15.33
CA VAL A 142 -7.76 2.76 14.45
C VAL A 142 -7.27 2.00 13.21
N LEU A 143 -6.20 2.45 12.56
CA LEU A 143 -5.57 1.73 11.44
C LEU A 143 -5.12 0.32 11.86
N GLY A 144 -4.35 0.20 12.95
CA GLY A 144 -3.73 -1.05 13.37
C GLY A 144 -4.68 -2.06 14.04
N TYR A 145 -5.58 -1.62 14.93
CA TYR A 145 -6.46 -2.50 15.69
C TYR A 145 -7.85 -2.71 15.07
N VAL A 146 -8.30 -1.85 14.15
CA VAL A 146 -9.65 -1.94 13.57
C VAL A 146 -9.58 -2.19 12.06
N LEU A 147 -8.94 -1.31 11.29
CA LEU A 147 -8.91 -1.45 9.83
C LEU A 147 -8.06 -2.64 9.38
N THR A 148 -6.87 -2.84 9.96
CA THR A 148 -5.97 -3.94 9.58
C THR A 148 -6.61 -5.33 9.72
N PRO A 149 -7.26 -5.71 10.85
CA PRO A 149 -7.91 -7.02 10.94
C PRO A 149 -9.14 -7.14 10.04
N ILE A 150 -9.97 -6.10 9.89
CA ILE A 150 -11.12 -6.12 8.95
C ILE A 150 -10.62 -6.36 7.52
N LEU A 151 -9.54 -5.69 7.13
CA LEU A 151 -8.92 -5.79 5.82
C LEU A 151 -8.27 -7.16 5.59
N LEU A 152 -7.61 -7.74 6.61
CA LEU A 152 -7.07 -9.09 6.52
C LEU A 152 -8.17 -10.15 6.41
N VAL A 153 -9.27 -10.00 7.15
CA VAL A 153 -10.42 -10.92 7.07
C VAL A 153 -11.11 -10.84 5.71
N SER A 154 -11.28 -9.65 5.13
CA SER A 154 -11.86 -9.51 3.79
C SER A 154 -10.93 -10.03 2.68
N LEU A 155 -9.62 -9.88 2.83
CA LEU A 155 -8.65 -10.51 1.93
C LEU A 155 -8.68 -12.04 2.01
N LEU A 156 -8.67 -12.59 3.23
CA LEU A 156 -8.70 -14.03 3.45
C LEU A 156 -10.00 -14.63 2.90
N SER A 157 -11.15 -13.99 3.09
CA SER A 157 -12.42 -14.50 2.52
C SER A 157 -12.42 -14.51 0.99
N ILE A 158 -11.92 -13.44 0.34
CA ILE A 158 -11.76 -13.40 -1.13
C ILE A 158 -10.81 -14.51 -1.60
N ILE A 159 -9.65 -14.66 -0.97
CA ILE A 159 -8.65 -15.68 -1.34
C ILE A 159 -9.22 -17.09 -1.16
N ILE A 160 -9.90 -17.37 -0.05
CA ILE A 160 -10.48 -18.69 0.24
C ILE A 160 -11.58 -19.04 -0.78
N VAL A 161 -12.52 -18.12 -1.04
CA VAL A 161 -13.58 -18.32 -2.05
C VAL A 161 -12.98 -18.53 -3.45
N GLY A 162 -11.93 -17.78 -3.79
CA GLY A 162 -11.21 -17.94 -5.06
C GLY A 162 -10.32 -19.18 -5.17
N LEU A 163 -10.04 -19.90 -4.07
CA LEU A 163 -9.36 -21.20 -4.09
C LEU A 163 -10.34 -22.38 -4.21
N PHE A 164 -11.60 -22.20 -3.80
CA PHE A 164 -12.61 -23.28 -3.84
C PHE A 164 -13.41 -23.36 -5.13
N LYS A 165 -13.49 -22.28 -5.92
CA LYS A 165 -13.89 -22.41 -7.32
C LYS A 165 -12.73 -23.05 -8.11
N THR A 166 -13.09 -23.79 -9.16
CA THR A 166 -12.14 -24.31 -10.14
C THR A 166 -12.55 -23.79 -11.50
N SER A 167 -11.65 -23.06 -12.15
CA SER A 167 -11.83 -22.52 -13.50
C SER A 167 -10.58 -22.83 -14.32
N HIS A 168 -10.74 -23.02 -15.63
CA HIS A 168 -9.61 -23.22 -16.52
C HIS A 168 -8.88 -21.90 -16.74
N LEU A 169 -7.56 -21.95 -16.85
CA LEU A 169 -6.74 -20.78 -17.06
C LEU A 169 -6.87 -20.33 -18.54
N PRO A 170 -7.41 -19.13 -18.82
CA PRO A 170 -7.61 -18.67 -20.18
C PRO A 170 -6.28 -18.29 -20.84
N THR A 171 -6.20 -18.42 -22.16
CA THR A 171 -4.97 -18.17 -22.93
C THR A 171 -4.84 -16.71 -23.31
N SER A 172 -3.82 -16.01 -22.82
CA SER A 172 -3.54 -14.62 -23.19
C SER A 172 -2.71 -14.51 -24.47
N ASP A 173 -3.02 -13.52 -25.31
CA ASP A 173 -2.22 -13.17 -26.50
C ASP A 173 -0.84 -12.54 -26.19
N TYR A 174 -0.51 -12.27 -24.93
CA TYR A 174 0.40 -11.16 -24.59
C TYR A 174 1.86 -11.27 -25.05
N THR A 175 2.45 -12.46 -25.10
CA THR A 175 3.91 -12.71 -24.97
C THR A 175 4.49 -12.36 -23.59
N TYR A 176 5.66 -12.95 -23.25
CA TYR A 176 6.27 -12.82 -21.93
C TYR A 176 6.76 -11.41 -21.59
N SER A 177 7.37 -10.70 -22.57
CA SER A 177 7.86 -9.33 -22.35
C SER A 177 6.73 -8.35 -22.05
N LYS A 178 5.62 -8.44 -22.80
CA LYS A 178 4.42 -7.62 -22.56
C LYS A 178 3.79 -7.94 -21.20
N ALA A 179 3.75 -9.21 -20.79
CA ALA A 179 3.24 -9.60 -19.47
C ALA A 179 4.04 -8.92 -18.33
N ILE A 180 5.38 -8.97 -18.38
CA ILE A 180 6.25 -8.28 -17.40
C ILE A 180 6.02 -6.75 -17.44
N SER A 181 6.00 -6.15 -18.64
CA SER A 181 5.82 -4.70 -18.82
C SER A 181 4.45 -4.22 -18.30
N THR A 182 3.37 -4.93 -18.60
CA THR A 182 2.05 -4.65 -18.05
C THR A 182 2.03 -4.79 -16.54
N GLY A 183 2.65 -5.85 -15.99
CA GLY A 183 2.80 -6.01 -14.54
C GLY A 183 3.50 -4.82 -13.87
N PHE A 184 4.63 -4.40 -14.44
CA PHE A 184 5.40 -3.24 -13.97
C PHE A 184 4.61 -1.93 -14.07
N ASN A 185 3.88 -1.71 -15.17
CA ASN A 185 3.06 -0.52 -15.36
C ASN A 185 1.87 -0.46 -14.39
N GLN A 186 1.13 -1.57 -14.22
CA GLN A 186 0.03 -1.64 -13.24
C GLN A 186 0.57 -1.50 -11.80
N GLY A 187 1.76 -2.05 -11.53
CA GLY A 187 2.46 -1.87 -10.27
C GLY A 187 2.79 -0.40 -9.97
N ASN A 188 3.26 0.37 -10.95
CA ASN A 188 3.61 1.78 -10.74
C ASN A 188 2.37 2.62 -10.42
N GLN A 189 1.23 2.27 -11.01
CA GLN A 189 -0.01 2.99 -10.80
C GLN A 189 -0.60 2.82 -9.38
N THR A 190 -0.17 1.82 -8.60
CA THR A 190 -0.51 1.71 -7.16
C THR A 190 -0.16 2.98 -6.37
N MET A 191 0.86 3.72 -6.82
CA MET A 191 1.48 4.84 -6.11
C MET A 191 2.16 4.44 -4.79
N ASP A 192 2.38 3.14 -4.55
CA ASP A 192 3.04 2.59 -3.35
C ASP A 192 4.41 3.23 -3.10
N LEU A 193 5.18 3.49 -4.17
CA LEU A 193 6.47 4.18 -4.06
C LEU A 193 6.36 5.56 -3.39
N PHE A 194 5.39 6.37 -3.81
CA PHE A 194 5.16 7.71 -3.27
C PHE A 194 4.60 7.64 -1.84
N GLY A 195 3.63 6.75 -1.60
CA GLY A 195 3.08 6.50 -0.27
C GLY A 195 4.14 6.04 0.73
N ALA A 196 4.98 5.07 0.34
CA ALA A 196 6.06 4.52 1.14
C ALA A 196 7.05 5.59 1.62
N LEU A 197 7.46 6.53 0.74
CA LEU A 197 8.33 7.65 1.12
C LEU A 197 7.71 8.49 2.26
N CYS A 198 6.42 8.81 2.17
CA CYS A 198 5.72 9.59 3.19
C CYS A 198 5.47 8.81 4.48
N PHE A 199 4.96 7.58 4.38
CA PHE A 199 4.65 6.74 5.54
C PHE A 199 5.90 6.33 6.33
N SER A 200 7.05 6.20 5.68
CA SER A 200 8.31 5.84 6.36
C SER A 200 8.78 6.87 7.38
N SER A 201 8.55 8.16 7.10
CA SER A 201 8.75 9.24 8.08
C SER A 201 7.86 9.06 9.31
N MET A 202 6.58 8.75 9.09
CA MET A 202 5.61 8.52 10.16
C MET A 202 5.99 7.30 11.01
N VAL A 203 6.30 6.18 10.36
CA VAL A 203 6.76 4.93 10.99
C VAL A 203 8.00 5.18 11.84
N TYR A 204 9.04 5.79 11.28
CA TYR A 204 10.27 6.06 12.02
C TYR A 204 10.01 6.93 13.27
N ASN A 205 9.20 7.98 13.15
CA ASN A 205 8.86 8.86 14.28
C ASN A 205 8.05 8.14 15.38
N ILE A 206 7.16 7.19 15.02
CA ILE A 206 6.44 6.36 16.00
C ILE A 206 7.41 5.42 16.73
N PHE A 207 8.31 4.75 16.00
CA PHE A 207 9.33 3.89 16.59
C PHE A 207 10.25 4.69 17.52
N LYS A 208 10.68 5.89 17.09
CA LYS A 208 11.44 6.82 17.93
C LYS A 208 10.68 7.13 19.22
N ALA A 209 9.44 7.63 19.13
CA ALA A 209 8.64 7.98 20.31
C ALA A 209 8.32 6.80 21.26
N ARG A 210 8.17 5.57 20.74
CA ARG A 210 7.96 4.35 21.56
C ARG A 210 9.25 3.85 22.23
N ILE A 211 10.41 4.04 21.61
CA ILE A 211 11.70 3.48 22.07
C ILE A 211 12.54 4.51 22.84
N SER A 212 12.30 5.81 22.65
CA SER A 212 13.03 6.92 23.31
C SER A 212 12.79 7.05 24.83
N LEU A 213 12.34 5.98 25.49
CA LEU A 213 12.40 5.81 26.94
C LEU A 213 13.75 5.20 27.41
N LYS A 214 14.66 4.87 26.49
CA LYS A 214 16.05 4.49 26.79
C LYS A 214 17.02 5.13 25.81
N GLU A 215 18.02 5.83 26.34
CA GLU A 215 19.06 6.51 25.55
C GLU A 215 19.97 5.53 24.78
N ASN A 216 20.62 6.02 23.72
CA ASN A 216 21.62 5.33 22.89
C ASN A 216 21.18 4.14 22.00
N GLU A 217 19.89 3.99 21.67
CA GLU A 217 19.40 2.88 20.83
C GLU A 217 19.07 3.20 19.35
N ASN A 218 19.52 4.33 18.76
CA ASN A 218 19.18 4.71 17.36
C ASN A 218 19.41 3.60 16.31
N LYS A 219 20.50 2.81 16.42
CA LYS A 219 20.76 1.67 15.52
C LYS A 219 19.72 0.55 15.66
N LYS A 220 19.18 0.33 16.86
CA LYS A 220 18.12 -0.67 17.13
C LYS A 220 16.75 -0.15 16.70
N ILE A 221 16.47 1.16 16.88
CA ILE A 221 15.28 1.82 16.31
C ILE A 221 15.22 1.60 14.80
N LEU A 222 16.31 1.90 14.09
CA LEU A 222 16.43 1.68 12.65
C LEU A 222 16.24 0.20 12.27
N SER A 223 16.94 -0.71 12.96
CA SER A 223 16.81 -2.16 12.73
C SER A 223 15.38 -2.67 12.92
N TYR A 224 14.68 -2.25 13.98
CA TYR A 224 13.30 -2.65 14.24
C TYR A 224 12.32 -2.05 13.23
N ALA A 225 12.49 -0.79 12.84
CA ALA A 225 11.66 -0.16 11.80
C ALA A 225 11.81 -0.89 10.45
N ILE A 226 13.04 -1.19 10.03
CA ILE A 226 13.34 -1.94 8.80
C ILE A 226 12.77 -3.36 8.86
N THR A 227 12.95 -4.07 9.97
CA THR A 227 12.43 -5.44 10.14
C THR A 227 10.89 -5.45 10.07
N SER A 228 10.24 -4.44 10.66
CA SER A 228 8.78 -4.29 10.61
C SER A 228 8.29 -3.98 9.19
N ALA A 229 8.96 -3.07 8.49
CA ALA A 229 8.64 -2.77 7.09
C ALA A 229 8.78 -4.01 6.19
N PHE A 230 9.85 -4.78 6.37
CA PHE A 230 10.09 -6.01 5.62
C PHE A 230 8.98 -7.06 5.83
N ILE A 231 8.47 -7.21 7.07
CA ILE A 231 7.30 -8.07 7.36
C ILE A 231 6.07 -7.57 6.59
N GLY A 232 5.79 -6.27 6.63
CA GLY A 232 4.65 -5.69 5.91
C GLY A 232 4.72 -5.86 4.39
N LEU A 233 5.93 -5.74 3.82
CA LEU A 233 6.18 -5.91 2.38
C LEU A 233 6.13 -7.37 1.93
N ILE A 234 6.56 -8.33 2.75
CA ILE A 234 6.36 -9.77 2.47
C ILE A 234 4.86 -10.08 2.40
N LEU A 235 4.08 -9.59 3.38
CA LEU A 235 2.64 -9.77 3.40
C LEU A 235 1.99 -9.16 2.15
N LEU A 236 2.39 -7.94 1.78
CA LEU A 236 1.96 -7.25 0.56
C LEU A 236 2.26 -8.08 -0.72
N ALA A 237 3.47 -8.63 -0.84
CA ALA A 237 3.89 -9.43 -1.98
C ALA A 237 3.11 -10.74 -2.11
N ILE A 238 2.84 -11.42 -0.99
CA ILE A 238 2.01 -12.63 -0.94
C ILE A 238 0.60 -12.31 -1.45
N ILE A 239 0.02 -11.21 -0.97
CA ILE A 239 -1.33 -10.76 -1.34
C ILE A 239 -1.43 -10.40 -2.82
N TYR A 240 -0.48 -9.64 -3.36
CA TYR A 240 -0.45 -9.30 -4.79
C TYR A 240 -0.36 -10.55 -5.66
N ARG A 241 0.49 -11.52 -5.31
CA ARG A 241 0.56 -12.82 -5.99
C ARG A 241 -0.76 -13.59 -5.90
N CYS A 242 -1.42 -13.61 -4.74
CA CYS A 242 -2.72 -14.26 -4.56
C CYS A 242 -3.81 -13.60 -5.41
N PHE A 243 -3.89 -12.27 -5.44
CA PHE A 243 -4.89 -11.54 -6.21
C PHE A 243 -4.68 -11.66 -7.73
N ILE A 244 -3.44 -11.47 -8.20
CA ILE A 244 -3.08 -11.65 -9.63
C ILE A 244 -3.37 -13.08 -10.07
N LYS A 245 -3.04 -14.09 -9.25
CA LYS A 245 -3.40 -15.49 -9.56
C LYS A 245 -4.92 -15.67 -9.59
N LEU A 246 -5.64 -15.28 -8.53
CA LEU A 246 -7.08 -15.48 -8.40
C LEU A 246 -7.81 -14.92 -9.63
N ILE A 247 -7.58 -13.65 -9.97
CA ILE A 247 -8.27 -13.02 -11.09
C ILE A 247 -7.80 -13.56 -12.45
N ALA A 248 -6.57 -14.07 -12.59
CA ALA A 248 -6.14 -14.70 -13.84
C ALA A 248 -6.94 -15.98 -14.15
N PHE A 249 -7.45 -16.66 -13.12
CA PHE A 249 -8.33 -17.83 -13.25
C PHE A 249 -9.82 -17.47 -13.45
N TYR A 250 -10.27 -16.27 -13.06
CA TYR A 250 -11.72 -15.89 -13.09
C TYR A 250 -12.08 -14.69 -13.98
N GLY A 251 -11.12 -13.84 -14.34
CA GLY A 251 -11.34 -12.54 -14.97
C GLY A 251 -11.76 -12.58 -16.45
N SER A 252 -11.99 -13.78 -17.01
CA SER A 252 -12.57 -14.00 -18.33
C SER A 252 -14.01 -14.56 -18.28
N SER A 253 -14.68 -14.44 -17.13
CA SER A 253 -16.07 -14.89 -16.91
C SER A 253 -17.04 -13.72 -17.06
#